data_AF-A0A8S3V2R9-F1
#
_entry.id   AF-A0A8S3V2R9-F1
#
_cell.length_a   1.000
_cell.length_b   1.000
_cell.length_c   1.000
_cell.angle_alpha   90.00
_cell.angle_beta   90.00
_cell.angle_gamma   90.00
#
_symmetry.space_group_name_H-M   'P 1'
#
loop_
_entity.id
_entity.type
_entity.pdbx_description
1 polymer ?
#
loop_
_entity_poly.entity_id
_entity_poly.type
_entity_poly.pdbx_seq_one_letter_code
_entity_poly.pdbx_strand_id
1 'polypeptide(L)'
;MYYSCNTAHRVKTRGDIWTYINESVIPPLSRTIPYDMSKKIPENDFLLIGKFRLRQIRVKRDSCKFPDKLRKLFGFDHLGMKCTSTLNTVNDDNDNYNKSWQIQSQLVTPTDEWSFQHAWDLESVPYLGERAIYGGGGYLVDMNTGPSSILKISELMLKSWIDTRTRAFFIEFVLYNPNVNMYSSVMIVFEYSSPGTVTTSFQIYTTPLSHYSTSKEITSLVFEIVFFLLTIFVSYIEIKKIRLVGLKTYFKRFWNKLSMLMLILCYTSMAIFIERFRMITHIIRQYRSDGKDSYINFSLAILWDCILFYILPF
;
A
#
# COMPACT_ATOMS: atom_id res chain seq x y z
N MET A 1 -10.17 -16.19 -10.13
CA MET A 1 -10.25 -15.33 -11.32
C MET A 1 -8.95 -14.56 -11.43
N TYR A 2 -8.15 -14.83 -12.47
CA TYR A 2 -6.82 -14.23 -12.62
C TYR A 2 -6.98 -12.78 -13.11
N TYR A 3 -6.60 -11.80 -12.29
CA TYR A 3 -6.22 -10.48 -12.82
C TYR A 3 -5.07 -10.75 -13.79
N SER A 4 -5.37 -10.76 -15.09
CA SER A 4 -4.39 -11.19 -16.07
C SER A 4 -3.24 -10.19 -16.04
N CYS A 5 -2.11 -10.57 -15.46
CA CYS A 5 -0.87 -9.79 -15.47
C CYS A 5 -0.58 -9.28 -16.90
N ASN A 6 -0.94 -10.08 -17.91
CA ASN A 6 -0.79 -9.77 -19.33
C ASN A 6 -1.57 -8.56 -19.83
N THR A 7 -2.65 -8.10 -19.18
CA THR A 7 -3.39 -6.91 -19.64
C THR A 7 -2.82 -5.60 -19.10
N ALA A 8 -2.33 -5.57 -17.86
CA ALA A 8 -1.72 -4.33 -17.35
C ALA A 8 -0.33 -4.08 -17.95
N HIS A 9 0.40 -5.12 -18.37
CA HIS A 9 1.62 -4.97 -19.16
C HIS A 9 1.37 -4.39 -20.57
N ARG A 10 0.11 -4.32 -21.04
CA ARG A 10 -0.24 -3.66 -22.31
C ARG A 10 -0.37 -2.14 -22.18
N VAL A 11 -0.43 -1.61 -20.96
CA VAL A 11 -0.46 -0.17 -20.71
C VAL A 11 0.90 0.42 -21.06
N LYS A 12 0.96 1.20 -22.13
CA LYS A 12 2.21 1.85 -22.59
C LYS A 12 2.14 3.36 -22.46
N THR A 13 0.95 3.92 -22.45
CA THR A 13 0.70 5.37 -22.38
C THR A 13 -0.20 5.73 -21.20
N ARG A 14 -0.26 7.03 -20.87
CA ARG A 14 -1.18 7.56 -19.86
C ARG A 14 -2.66 7.37 -20.23
N GLY A 15 -2.98 7.40 -21.52
CA GLY A 15 -4.35 7.21 -22.01
C GLY A 15 -4.84 5.79 -21.80
N ASP A 16 -3.96 4.80 -22.03
CA ASP A 16 -4.28 3.37 -21.92
C ASP A 16 -4.76 2.97 -20.51
N ILE A 17 -4.41 3.75 -19.48
CA ILE A 17 -4.78 3.49 -18.09
C ILE A 17 -6.28 3.65 -17.89
N TRP A 18 -6.90 4.65 -18.51
CA TRP A 18 -8.34 4.84 -18.39
C TRP A 18 -9.09 3.67 -19.03
N THR A 19 -8.63 3.20 -20.19
CA THR A 19 -9.13 1.99 -20.84
C THR A 19 -8.93 0.76 -19.96
N TYR A 20 -7.73 0.59 -19.39
CA TYR A 20 -7.42 -0.51 -18.48
C TYR A 20 -8.33 -0.54 -17.25
N ILE A 21 -8.59 0.60 -16.62
CA ILE A 21 -9.49 0.68 -15.46
C ILE A 21 -10.91 0.25 -15.88
N ASN A 22 -11.42 0.78 -16.99
CA ASN A 22 -12.78 0.53 -17.43
C ASN A 22 -13.01 -0.91 -17.91
N GLU A 23 -12.03 -1.51 -18.58
CA GLU A 23 -12.17 -2.85 -19.18
C GLU A 23 -11.69 -3.98 -18.25
N SER A 24 -10.64 -3.74 -17.46
CA SER A 24 -9.96 -4.80 -16.70
C SER A 24 -10.12 -4.68 -15.18
N VAL A 25 -10.43 -3.50 -14.64
CA VAL A 25 -10.53 -3.30 -13.17
C VAL A 25 -11.99 -3.24 -12.72
N ILE A 26 -12.80 -2.33 -13.27
CA ILE A 26 -14.18 -2.13 -12.82
C ILE A 26 -15.05 -3.39 -13.03
N PRO A 27 -15.03 -4.09 -14.19
CA PRO A 27 -15.99 -5.16 -14.43
C PRO A 27 -15.82 -6.35 -13.48
N PRO A 28 -14.59 -6.81 -13.15
CA PRO A 28 -14.38 -7.83 -12.13
C PRO A 28 -14.78 -7.38 -10.73
N LEU A 29 -14.46 -6.13 -10.36
CA LEU A 29 -14.77 -5.61 -9.02
C LEU A 29 -16.26 -5.35 -8.82
N SER A 30 -17.00 -5.04 -9.89
CA SER A 30 -18.44 -4.76 -9.86
C SER A 30 -19.33 -5.99 -9.77
N ARG A 31 -18.74 -7.19 -9.71
CA ARG A 31 -19.51 -8.43 -9.52
C ARG A 31 -19.98 -8.52 -8.08
N THR A 32 -21.14 -7.92 -7.82
CA THR A 32 -21.87 -8.10 -6.57
C THR A 32 -22.67 -9.40 -6.60
N ILE A 33 -22.50 -10.21 -5.57
CA ILE A 33 -23.42 -11.31 -5.25
C ILE A 33 -24.70 -10.69 -4.66
N PRO A 34 -25.91 -11.18 -5.01
CA PRO A 34 -27.14 -10.69 -4.40
C PRO A 34 -27.08 -10.78 -2.86
N TYR A 35 -27.65 -9.78 -2.19
CA TYR A 35 -27.65 -9.55 -0.73
C TYR A 35 -28.23 -10.69 0.13
N ASP A 36 -28.73 -11.76 -0.48
CA ASP A 36 -29.31 -12.88 0.22
C ASP A 36 -28.22 -13.87 0.68
N MET A 37 -27.83 -13.78 1.96
CA MET A 37 -26.87 -14.68 2.61
C MET A 37 -27.30 -16.16 2.60
N SER A 38 -28.52 -16.48 2.13
CA SER A 38 -29.01 -17.85 1.94
C SER A 38 -28.64 -18.46 0.60
N LYS A 39 -28.22 -17.67 -0.40
CA LYS A 39 -27.72 -18.18 -1.68
C LYS A 39 -26.21 -18.31 -1.63
N LYS A 40 -25.75 -19.57 -1.68
CA LYS A 40 -24.34 -19.96 -1.81
C LYS A 40 -23.61 -19.01 -2.77
N ILE A 41 -22.62 -18.28 -2.24
CA ILE A 41 -21.64 -17.55 -3.05
C ILE A 41 -21.08 -18.57 -4.06
N PRO A 42 -21.04 -18.26 -5.37
CA PRO A 42 -20.39 -19.15 -6.32
C PRO A 42 -18.98 -19.51 -5.82
N GLU A 43 -18.64 -20.80 -5.83
CA GLU A 43 -17.44 -21.39 -5.19
C GLU A 43 -16.09 -20.85 -5.72
N ASN A 44 -16.06 -19.78 -6.52
CA ASN A 44 -14.84 -19.21 -7.13
C ASN A 44 -14.76 -17.67 -7.18
N ASP A 45 -15.66 -16.96 -6.50
CA ASP A 45 -15.71 -15.50 -6.57
C ASP A 45 -15.04 -14.81 -5.37
N PHE A 46 -14.22 -13.81 -5.69
CA PHE A 46 -13.65 -12.87 -4.73
C PHE A 46 -14.62 -11.69 -4.58
N LEU A 47 -14.84 -11.23 -3.35
CA LEU A 47 -15.69 -10.08 -3.05
C LEU A 47 -14.82 -8.84 -2.84
N LEU A 48 -15.14 -7.72 -3.49
CA LEU A 48 -14.57 -6.42 -3.11
C LEU A 48 -15.06 -6.06 -1.70
N ILE A 49 -14.14 -5.56 -0.88
CA ILE A 49 -14.40 -5.11 0.48
C ILE A 49 -14.13 -3.60 0.53
N GLY A 50 -15.15 -2.83 0.91
CA GLY A 50 -15.07 -1.37 0.90
C GLY A 50 -15.00 -0.78 -0.51
N LYS A 51 -14.32 0.36 -0.60
CA LYS A 51 -14.04 1.06 -1.87
C LYS A 51 -12.72 0.60 -2.48
N PHE A 52 -12.58 0.76 -3.80
CA PHE A 52 -11.25 0.81 -4.41
C PHE A 52 -10.76 2.26 -4.47
N ARG A 53 -9.46 2.44 -4.35
CA ARG A 53 -8.79 3.72 -4.25
C ARG A 53 -7.89 3.92 -5.45
N LEU A 54 -8.02 5.09 -6.07
CA LEU A 54 -7.04 5.62 -7.01
C LEU A 54 -6.15 6.59 -6.27
N ARG A 55 -4.83 6.43 -6.36
CA ARG A 55 -3.88 7.34 -5.71
C ARG A 55 -2.81 7.78 -6.69
N GLN A 56 -2.44 9.06 -6.61
CA GLN A 56 -1.52 9.67 -7.55
C GLN A 56 -0.41 10.45 -6.83
N ILE A 57 0.82 10.28 -7.33
CA ILE A 57 1.99 11.07 -6.95
C ILE A 57 2.47 11.91 -8.14
N ARG A 58 2.81 13.17 -7.88
CA ARG A 58 3.12 14.16 -8.91
C ARG A 58 4.38 14.95 -8.56
N VAL A 59 5.00 15.55 -9.57
CA VAL A 59 6.08 16.52 -9.38
C VAL A 59 5.59 17.95 -9.59
N LYS A 60 6.24 18.88 -8.90
CA LYS A 60 6.02 20.31 -9.05
C LYS A 60 6.19 20.75 -10.50
N ARG A 61 5.49 21.83 -10.84
CA ARG A 61 5.57 22.47 -12.16
C ARG A 61 7.00 22.90 -12.44
N ASP A 62 7.43 22.68 -13.69
CA ASP A 62 8.75 23.10 -14.19
C ASP A 62 9.92 22.64 -13.32
N SER A 63 9.84 21.39 -12.86
CA SER A 63 10.76 20.80 -11.88
C SER A 63 12.14 20.43 -12.45
N CYS A 64 12.43 20.75 -13.71
CA CYS A 64 13.67 20.37 -14.35
C CYS A 64 14.68 21.51 -14.37
N LYS A 65 15.97 21.15 -14.33
CA LYS A 65 17.06 22.12 -14.45
C LYS A 65 17.45 22.25 -15.92
N PHE A 66 16.67 23.03 -16.68
CA PHE A 66 16.99 23.32 -18.08
C PHE A 66 17.67 24.69 -18.20
N PRO A 67 18.81 24.82 -18.91
CA PRO A 67 19.52 26.09 -19.02
C PRO A 67 18.68 27.21 -19.64
N ASP A 68 18.62 28.37 -18.99
CA ASP A 68 17.79 29.51 -19.40
C ASP A 68 18.09 30.01 -20.83
N LYS A 69 19.35 29.94 -21.26
CA LYS A 69 19.75 30.32 -22.62
C LYS A 69 19.04 29.47 -23.68
N LEU A 70 18.90 28.17 -23.43
CA LEU A 70 18.20 27.26 -24.32
C LEU A 70 16.68 27.43 -24.20
N ARG A 71 16.15 27.71 -22.98
CA ARG A 71 14.72 28.04 -22.81
C ARG A 71 14.31 29.20 -23.70
N LYS A 72 15.13 30.26 -23.72
CA LYS A 72 14.88 31.47 -24.53
C LYS A 72 15.05 31.19 -26.02
N LEU A 73 16.09 30.45 -26.42
CA LEU A 73 16.40 30.17 -27.83
C LEU A 73 15.32 29.34 -28.53
N PHE A 74 14.83 28.29 -27.87
CA PHE A 74 13.70 27.49 -28.36
C PHE A 74 12.34 28.06 -27.91
N GLY A 75 12.38 29.20 -27.20
CA GLY A 75 11.30 29.85 -26.47
C GLY A 75 10.21 28.92 -25.91
N PHE A 76 10.66 28.01 -25.07
CA PHE A 76 9.81 27.09 -24.31
C PHE A 76 8.68 27.82 -23.58
N ASP A 77 8.95 29.02 -23.07
CA ASP A 77 7.97 29.80 -22.31
C ASP A 77 6.84 30.34 -23.20
N HIS A 78 7.10 30.69 -24.47
CA HIS A 78 6.06 31.14 -25.41
C HIS A 78 5.28 29.97 -26.03
N LEU A 79 5.92 28.80 -26.18
CA LEU A 79 5.28 27.56 -26.61
C LEU A 79 4.54 26.84 -25.46
N GLY A 80 4.66 27.34 -24.23
CA GLY A 80 4.06 26.73 -23.04
C GLY A 80 4.61 25.34 -22.72
N MET A 81 5.82 25.01 -23.18
CA MET A 81 6.43 23.71 -22.94
C MET A 81 6.92 23.61 -21.50
N LYS A 82 6.22 22.80 -20.70
CA LYS A 82 6.54 22.59 -19.28
C LYS A 82 7.45 21.38 -19.13
N CYS A 83 8.58 21.60 -18.51
CA CYS A 83 9.54 20.54 -18.26
C CYS A 83 9.20 19.77 -16.98
N THR A 84 9.41 18.46 -16.97
CA THR A 84 9.11 17.63 -15.80
C THR A 84 10.28 16.68 -15.55
N SER A 85 10.79 16.63 -14.32
CA SER A 85 11.96 15.80 -13.95
C SER A 85 11.56 14.53 -13.20
N THR A 86 12.50 13.63 -12.94
CA THR A 86 12.29 12.44 -12.11
C THR A 86 11.92 12.84 -10.68
N LEU A 87 11.08 12.05 -10.01
CA LEU A 87 10.66 12.33 -8.63
C LEU A 87 11.89 12.35 -7.69
N ASN A 88 11.93 13.33 -6.81
CA ASN A 88 12.85 13.44 -5.69
C ASN A 88 12.17 14.21 -4.53
N THR A 89 12.84 14.29 -3.38
CA THR A 89 12.30 14.94 -2.18
C THR A 89 12.06 16.45 -2.33
N VAL A 90 12.70 17.11 -3.30
CA VAL A 90 12.61 18.56 -3.50
C VAL A 90 11.45 18.93 -4.43
N ASN A 91 11.23 18.11 -5.46
CA ASN A 91 10.23 18.35 -6.48
C ASN A 91 8.90 17.61 -6.26
N ASP A 92 8.75 16.91 -5.14
CA ASP A 92 7.47 16.31 -4.72
C ASP A 92 6.39 17.40 -4.59
N ASP A 93 5.21 17.14 -5.15
CA ASP A 93 4.10 18.10 -5.24
C ASP A 93 3.07 17.80 -4.15
N ASN A 94 3.09 18.62 -3.09
CA ASN A 94 2.21 18.49 -1.93
C ASN A 94 1.22 19.66 -1.82
N ASP A 95 1.07 20.44 -2.90
CA ASP A 95 0.19 21.62 -2.92
C ASP A 95 -1.28 21.22 -3.13
N ASN A 96 -2.20 22.09 -2.73
CA ASN A 96 -3.64 21.90 -2.98
C ASN A 96 -4.06 22.60 -4.27
N TYR A 97 -4.88 21.89 -5.06
CA TYR A 97 -5.28 22.33 -6.38
C TYR A 97 -6.80 22.35 -6.55
N ASN A 98 -7.25 23.12 -7.54
CA ASN A 98 -8.61 23.02 -8.06
C ASN A 98 -8.70 21.96 -9.17
N LYS A 99 -9.91 21.74 -9.71
CA LYS A 99 -10.21 20.81 -10.83
C LYS A 99 -9.46 21.07 -12.15
N SER A 100 -8.67 22.12 -12.23
CA SER A 100 -7.83 22.48 -13.39
C SER A 100 -6.34 22.50 -13.04
N TRP A 101 -5.96 21.83 -11.95
CA TRP A 101 -4.59 21.78 -11.43
C TRP A 101 -3.99 23.16 -11.13
N GLN A 102 -4.79 24.19 -10.85
CA GLN A 102 -4.31 25.52 -10.45
C GLN A 102 -4.25 25.62 -8.92
N ILE A 103 -3.17 26.23 -8.40
CA ILE A 103 -2.95 26.36 -6.95
C ILE A 103 -4.13 27.12 -6.35
N GLN A 104 -4.71 26.56 -5.29
CA GLN A 104 -5.81 27.17 -4.58
C GLN A 104 -5.32 27.68 -3.22
N SER A 105 -5.45 28.98 -2.98
CA SER A 105 -4.99 29.64 -1.75
C SER A 105 -5.99 29.55 -0.59
N GLN A 106 -7.24 29.16 -0.86
CA GLN A 106 -8.26 28.96 0.17
C GLN A 106 -8.14 27.56 0.78
N LEU A 107 -8.48 27.45 2.06
CA LEU A 107 -8.57 26.20 2.81
C LEU A 107 -9.62 25.28 2.14
N VAL A 108 -9.17 24.45 1.20
CA VAL A 108 -9.96 23.37 0.64
C VAL A 108 -10.12 22.33 1.75
N THR A 109 -11.32 21.79 1.90
CA THR A 109 -11.53 20.63 2.76
C THR A 109 -10.56 19.52 2.34
N PRO A 110 -9.72 18.98 3.25
CA PRO A 110 -8.64 18.02 2.91
C PRO A 110 -9.07 16.76 2.15
N THR A 111 -10.39 16.51 2.07
CA THR A 111 -11.00 15.31 1.51
C THR A 111 -11.32 15.40 0.01
N ASP A 112 -10.99 16.49 -0.69
CA ASP A 112 -11.17 16.60 -2.15
C ASP A 112 -10.07 15.84 -2.93
N GLU A 113 -10.43 15.32 -4.11
CA GLU A 113 -9.57 14.57 -5.04
C GLU A 113 -8.37 15.38 -5.61
N TRP A 114 -8.37 16.69 -5.38
CA TRP A 114 -7.37 17.65 -5.83
C TRP A 114 -6.54 18.25 -4.69
N SER A 115 -6.84 17.85 -3.45
CA SER A 115 -6.04 18.20 -2.27
C SER A 115 -5.06 17.09 -1.93
N PHE A 116 -3.85 17.47 -1.51
CA PHE A 116 -2.85 16.50 -1.12
C PHE A 116 -3.18 15.96 0.28
N GLN A 117 -3.22 14.63 0.41
CA GLN A 117 -3.39 13.97 1.71
C GLN A 117 -2.06 13.36 2.13
N HIS A 118 -1.67 13.62 3.38
CA HIS A 118 -0.39 13.18 3.89
C HIS A 118 -0.43 11.73 4.37
N ALA A 119 0.74 11.10 4.40
CA ALA A 119 0.89 9.70 4.79
C ALA A 119 0.40 9.40 6.23
N TRP A 120 0.54 10.37 7.14
CA TRP A 120 0.07 10.21 8.53
C TRP A 120 -1.45 10.22 8.64
N ASP A 121 -2.15 11.03 7.83
CA ASP A 121 -3.62 11.08 7.81
C ASP A 121 -4.20 9.80 7.19
N LEU A 122 -3.47 9.21 6.25
CA LEU A 122 -3.84 7.99 5.55
C LEU A 122 -3.41 6.71 6.27
N GLU A 123 -2.57 6.82 7.32
CA GLU A 123 -1.90 5.69 7.96
C GLU A 123 -1.17 4.78 6.96
N SER A 124 -0.55 5.37 5.94
CA SER A 124 0.10 4.67 4.84
C SER A 124 1.62 4.73 4.94
N VAL A 125 2.30 3.73 4.37
CA VAL A 125 3.76 3.65 4.36
C VAL A 125 4.30 3.98 2.96
N PRO A 126 5.55 4.44 2.84
CA PRO A 126 6.18 4.65 1.54
C PRO A 126 6.22 3.36 0.70
N TYR A 127 6.03 3.49 -0.60
CA TYR A 127 6.14 2.40 -1.57
C TYR A 127 7.50 2.47 -2.29
N LEU A 128 8.25 1.37 -2.24
CA LEU A 128 9.49 1.20 -3.00
C LEU A 128 9.14 0.68 -4.41
N GLY A 129 9.14 1.58 -5.40
CA GLY A 129 8.94 1.23 -6.79
C GLY A 129 10.24 0.92 -7.52
N GLU A 130 10.14 0.60 -8.81
CA GLU A 130 11.29 0.30 -9.67
C GLU A 130 12.08 1.58 -10.01
N ARG A 131 11.39 2.72 -10.11
CA ARG A 131 11.98 4.00 -10.51
C ARG A 131 12.31 4.93 -9.35
N ALA A 132 11.51 4.89 -8.28
CA ALA A 132 11.67 5.78 -7.13
C ALA A 132 11.01 5.23 -5.86
N ILE A 133 11.32 5.85 -4.74
CA ILE A 133 10.56 5.70 -3.49
C ILE A 133 9.45 6.73 -3.52
N TYR A 134 8.21 6.28 -3.36
CA TYR A 134 7.02 7.12 -3.33
C TYR A 134 6.52 7.24 -1.90
N GLY A 135 6.20 8.45 -1.45
CA GLY A 135 5.59 8.65 -0.14
C GLY A 135 4.25 7.92 -0.01
N GLY A 136 3.80 7.72 1.24
CA GLY A 136 2.48 7.13 1.51
C GLY A 136 1.30 8.07 1.18
N GLY A 137 1.56 9.36 1.00
CA GLY A 137 0.55 10.37 0.68
C GLY A 137 0.10 10.35 -0.79
N GLY A 138 -0.59 11.42 -1.19
CA GLY A 138 -0.91 11.70 -2.59
C GLY A 138 -2.26 12.38 -2.78
N TYR A 139 -2.68 12.45 -4.04
CA TYR A 139 -4.04 12.83 -4.44
C TYR A 139 -4.86 11.56 -4.60
N LEU A 140 -6.03 11.47 -3.97
CA LEU A 140 -6.78 10.22 -3.87
C LEU A 140 -8.23 10.35 -4.33
N VAL A 141 -8.76 9.26 -4.87
CA VAL A 141 -10.18 9.10 -5.20
C VAL A 141 -10.64 7.73 -4.74
N ASP A 142 -11.52 7.69 -3.74
CA ASP A 142 -12.15 6.45 -3.28
C ASP A 142 -13.49 6.24 -4.00
N MET A 143 -13.62 5.12 -4.69
CA MET A 143 -14.79 4.83 -5.51
C MET A 143 -15.41 3.48 -5.15
N ASN A 144 -16.75 3.47 -5.15
CA ASN A 144 -17.53 2.23 -5.13
C ASN A 144 -17.44 1.56 -6.50
N THR A 145 -18.00 0.37 -6.63
CA THR A 145 -18.18 -0.29 -7.93
C THR A 145 -19.60 -0.04 -8.44
N GLY A 146 -19.75 0.57 -9.62
CA GLY A 146 -21.05 0.81 -10.23
C GLY A 146 -21.03 1.87 -11.35
N PRO A 147 -22.20 2.25 -11.87
CA PRO A 147 -22.29 3.24 -12.94
C PRO A 147 -21.72 4.62 -12.56
N SER A 148 -21.83 5.01 -11.29
CA SER A 148 -21.27 6.27 -10.78
C SER A 148 -19.75 6.33 -10.89
N SER A 149 -19.06 5.19 -10.78
CA SER A 149 -17.60 5.09 -10.90
C SER A 149 -17.14 5.37 -12.32
N ILE A 150 -17.91 4.91 -13.32
CA ILE A 150 -17.64 5.18 -14.74
C ILE A 150 -17.77 6.67 -15.05
N LEU A 151 -18.80 7.32 -14.51
CA LEU A 151 -18.97 8.78 -14.61
C LEU A 151 -17.81 9.53 -13.95
N LYS A 152 -17.40 9.11 -12.75
CA LYS A 152 -16.27 9.74 -12.04
C LYS A 152 -14.96 9.58 -12.81
N ILE A 153 -14.68 8.40 -13.35
CA ILE A 153 -13.50 8.15 -14.17
C ILE A 153 -13.51 9.02 -15.44
N SER A 154 -14.67 9.17 -16.06
CA SER A 154 -14.84 10.06 -17.22
C SER A 154 -14.57 11.52 -16.85
N GLU A 155 -15.04 11.98 -15.68
CA GLU A 155 -14.72 13.32 -15.16
C GLU A 155 -13.20 13.49 -14.96
N LEU A 156 -12.54 12.54 -14.29
CA LEU A 156 -11.10 12.58 -14.02
C LEU A 156 -10.27 12.58 -15.31
N MET A 157 -10.69 11.80 -16.31
CA MET A 157 -10.08 11.77 -17.64
C MET A 157 -10.23 13.12 -18.35
N LEU A 158 -11.45 13.68 -18.39
CA LEU A 158 -11.74 14.98 -19.01
C LEU A 158 -10.98 16.13 -18.33
N LYS A 159 -10.78 16.05 -17.02
CA LYS A 159 -10.03 17.04 -16.24
C LYS A 159 -8.52 16.81 -16.22
N SER A 160 -8.01 15.82 -16.96
CA SER A 160 -6.58 15.47 -16.99
C SER A 160 -6.00 15.25 -15.60
N TRP A 161 -6.72 14.50 -14.76
CA TRP A 161 -6.25 14.21 -13.39
C TRP A 161 -4.90 13.47 -13.41
N ILE A 162 -4.68 12.60 -14.40
CA ILE A 162 -3.36 12.05 -14.75
C ILE A 162 -2.78 12.88 -15.91
N ASP A 163 -1.59 13.46 -15.72
CA ASP A 163 -0.93 14.28 -16.75
C ASP A 163 0.60 14.05 -16.80
N THR A 164 1.32 14.90 -17.52
CA THR A 164 2.78 14.80 -17.69
C THR A 164 3.57 14.96 -16.38
N ARG A 165 2.98 15.55 -15.34
CA ARG A 165 3.59 15.70 -14.01
C ARG A 165 3.38 14.48 -13.12
N THR A 166 2.46 13.59 -13.47
CA THR A 166 2.27 12.33 -12.75
C THR A 166 3.52 11.45 -12.87
N ARG A 167 3.96 10.89 -11.73
CA ARG A 167 5.11 9.99 -11.63
C ARG A 167 4.77 8.59 -11.16
N ALA A 168 3.74 8.45 -10.35
CA ALA A 168 3.14 7.16 -10.08
C ALA A 168 1.63 7.28 -9.95
N PHE A 169 0.95 6.24 -10.39
CA PHE A 169 -0.47 6.05 -10.24
C PHE A 169 -0.74 4.65 -9.67
N PHE A 170 -1.54 4.59 -8.62
CA PHE A 170 -1.82 3.40 -7.85
C PHE A 170 -3.31 3.09 -7.94
N ILE A 171 -3.64 1.82 -8.16
CA ILE A 171 -4.98 1.27 -8.01
C ILE A 171 -4.92 0.29 -6.84
N GLU A 172 -5.65 0.61 -5.77
CA GLU A 172 -5.57 -0.09 -4.49
C GLU A 172 -6.95 -0.62 -4.12
N PHE A 173 -7.06 -1.90 -3.77
CA PHE A 173 -8.33 -2.50 -3.34
C PHE A 173 -8.11 -3.75 -2.50
N VAL A 174 -9.14 -4.14 -1.76
CA VAL A 174 -9.11 -5.33 -0.92
C VAL A 174 -10.17 -6.31 -1.38
N LEU A 175 -9.75 -7.54 -1.63
CA LEU A 175 -10.63 -8.64 -1.97
C LEU A 175 -10.79 -9.58 -0.78
N TYR A 176 -11.92 -10.27 -0.71
CA TYR A 176 -12.17 -11.34 0.25
C TYR A 176 -12.55 -12.61 -0.50
N ASN A 177 -11.87 -13.71 -0.17
CA ASN A 177 -12.20 -15.03 -0.66
C ASN A 177 -12.95 -15.80 0.44
N PRO A 178 -14.26 -16.06 0.29
CA PRO A 178 -15.06 -16.74 1.30
C PRO A 178 -14.74 -18.24 1.41
N ASN A 179 -14.18 -18.86 0.36
CA ASN A 179 -13.88 -20.29 0.35
C ASN A 179 -12.73 -20.66 1.29
N VAL A 180 -11.73 -19.77 1.37
CA VAL A 180 -10.54 -19.94 2.22
C VAL A 180 -10.48 -18.92 3.36
N ASN A 181 -11.50 -18.07 3.48
CA ASN A 181 -11.62 -17.05 4.53
C ASN A 181 -10.40 -16.11 4.60
N MET A 182 -9.93 -15.62 3.45
CA MET A 182 -8.75 -14.75 3.34
C MET A 182 -9.07 -13.41 2.68
N TYR A 183 -8.44 -12.35 3.19
CA TYR A 183 -8.35 -11.07 2.52
C TYR A 183 -7.09 -10.99 1.65
N SER A 184 -7.21 -10.37 0.49
CA SER A 184 -6.09 -10.04 -0.39
C SER A 184 -6.10 -8.54 -0.66
N SER A 185 -5.12 -7.82 -0.12
CA SER A 185 -4.84 -6.43 -0.50
C SER A 185 -4.07 -6.44 -1.81
N VAL A 186 -4.60 -5.76 -2.82
CA VAL A 186 -4.04 -5.67 -4.16
C VAL A 186 -3.68 -4.23 -4.44
N MET A 187 -2.45 -4.01 -4.89
CA MET A 187 -1.94 -2.73 -5.35
C MET A 187 -1.34 -2.91 -6.75
N ILE A 188 -1.89 -2.18 -7.71
CA ILE A 188 -1.37 -2.10 -9.09
C ILE A 188 -0.70 -0.75 -9.23
N VAL A 189 0.55 -0.71 -9.68
CA VAL A 189 1.34 0.52 -9.75
C VAL A 189 1.77 0.77 -11.18
N PHE A 190 1.56 2.00 -11.64
CA PHE A 190 2.02 2.50 -12.93
C PHE A 190 3.02 3.64 -12.67
N GLU A 191 4.30 3.38 -12.92
CA GLU A 191 5.37 4.37 -12.77
C GLU A 191 5.69 5.02 -14.11
N TYR A 192 5.68 6.35 -14.16
CA TYR A 192 5.97 7.12 -15.37
C TYR A 192 7.38 7.69 -15.34
N SER A 193 8.13 7.40 -16.39
CA SER A 193 9.37 8.09 -16.70
C SER A 193 9.12 9.55 -17.15
N SER A 194 10.16 10.38 -17.10
CA SER A 194 10.09 11.75 -17.65
C SER A 194 9.71 11.79 -19.15
N PRO A 195 10.23 10.89 -20.02
CA PRO A 195 9.77 10.77 -21.41
C PRO A 195 8.32 10.26 -21.57
N GLY A 196 7.72 9.70 -20.51
CA GLY A 196 6.34 9.22 -20.51
C GLY A 196 6.17 7.71 -20.71
N THR A 197 7.25 6.93 -20.79
CA THR A 197 7.21 5.46 -20.70
C THR A 197 6.59 5.02 -19.38
N VAL A 198 5.70 4.04 -19.43
CA VAL A 198 5.03 3.43 -18.28
C VAL A 198 5.73 2.12 -17.91
N THR A 199 6.02 1.94 -16.63
CA THR A 199 6.42 0.67 -16.02
C THR A 199 5.28 0.22 -15.12
N THR A 200 4.83 -1.04 -15.27
CA THR A 200 3.73 -1.58 -14.47
C THR A 200 4.24 -2.65 -13.51
N SER A 201 3.87 -2.54 -12.24
CA SER A 201 4.17 -3.53 -11.21
C SER A 201 2.92 -3.85 -10.37
N PHE A 202 2.99 -4.94 -9.63
CA PHE A 202 1.89 -5.43 -8.80
C PHE A 202 2.41 -5.88 -7.45
N GLN A 203 1.62 -5.63 -6.42
CA GLN A 203 1.83 -6.16 -5.09
C GLN A 203 0.51 -6.76 -4.59
N ILE A 204 0.55 -8.03 -4.22
CA ILE A 204 -0.59 -8.76 -3.65
C ILE A 204 -0.16 -9.30 -2.30
N TYR A 205 -0.88 -8.92 -1.26
CA TYR A 205 -0.66 -9.42 0.09
C TYR A 205 -1.94 -10.09 0.59
N THR A 206 -1.81 -11.33 1.06
CA THR A 206 -2.96 -12.15 1.49
C THR A 206 -2.85 -12.51 2.96
N THR A 207 -3.90 -12.26 3.73
CA THR A 207 -4.00 -12.55 5.17
C THR A 207 -5.35 -13.19 5.51
N PRO A 208 -5.43 -14.16 6.43
CA PRO A 208 -6.70 -14.73 6.87
C PRO A 208 -7.59 -13.69 7.59
N LEU A 209 -8.93 -13.82 7.46
CA LEU A 209 -9.92 -12.97 8.15
C LEU A 209 -10.06 -13.34 9.63
N SER A 210 -10.09 -14.65 9.93
CA SER A 210 -9.99 -15.11 11.31
C SER A 210 -8.66 -15.81 11.53
N HIS A 211 -7.99 -15.41 12.59
CA HIS A 211 -6.97 -16.25 13.18
C HIS A 211 -7.71 -17.37 13.94
N TYR A 212 -7.36 -18.63 13.69
CA TYR A 212 -7.71 -19.79 14.53
C TYR A 212 -9.10 -20.42 14.30
N SER A 213 -9.61 -20.43 13.07
CA SER A 213 -10.85 -21.15 12.71
C SER A 213 -10.59 -22.50 12.04
N THR A 214 -9.45 -22.64 11.38
CA THR A 214 -9.06 -23.88 10.69
C THR A 214 -8.11 -24.72 11.56
N SER A 215 -8.16 -26.05 11.48
CA SER A 215 -7.25 -26.94 12.24
C SER A 215 -5.77 -26.58 12.08
N LYS A 216 -5.35 -26.14 10.88
CA LYS A 216 -3.98 -25.66 10.62
C LYS A 216 -3.62 -24.39 11.40
N GLU A 217 -4.55 -23.47 11.54
CA GLU A 217 -4.35 -22.21 12.27
C GLU A 217 -4.28 -22.48 13.79
N ILE A 218 -5.10 -23.41 14.29
CA ILE A 218 -5.02 -23.87 15.69
C ILE A 218 -3.67 -24.52 15.96
N THR A 219 -3.14 -25.33 15.03
CA THR A 219 -1.77 -25.87 15.15
C THR A 219 -0.72 -24.76 15.17
N SER A 220 -0.84 -23.72 14.32
CA SER A 220 0.04 -22.55 14.37
C SER A 220 0.02 -21.87 15.74
N LEU A 221 -1.17 -21.67 16.32
CA LEU A 221 -1.33 -21.09 17.65
C LEU A 221 -0.58 -21.89 18.73
N VAL A 222 -0.67 -23.21 18.68
CA VAL A 222 0.04 -24.08 19.64
C VAL A 222 1.55 -23.87 19.50
N PHE A 223 2.08 -23.82 18.28
CA PHE A 223 3.51 -23.55 18.06
C PHE A 223 3.93 -22.14 18.51
N GLU A 224 3.07 -21.12 18.29
CA GLU A 224 3.28 -19.77 18.79
C GLU A 224 3.37 -19.78 20.33
N ILE A 225 2.43 -20.42 21.02
CA ILE A 225 2.44 -20.54 22.49
C ILE A 225 3.70 -21.27 22.98
N VAL A 226 4.08 -22.38 22.34
CA VAL A 226 5.31 -23.11 22.68
C VAL A 226 6.54 -22.23 22.49
N PHE A 227 6.62 -21.46 21.40
CA PHE A 227 7.70 -20.52 21.15
C PHE A 227 7.78 -19.43 22.24
N PHE A 228 6.65 -18.89 22.68
CA PHE A 228 6.58 -17.96 23.82
C PHE A 228 7.15 -18.58 25.10
N LEU A 229 6.72 -19.81 25.44
CA LEU A 229 7.18 -20.52 26.63
C LEU A 229 8.69 -20.83 26.57
N LEU A 230 9.19 -21.28 25.42
CA LEU A 230 10.62 -21.57 25.23
C LEU A 230 11.48 -20.33 25.37
N THR A 231 11.04 -19.18 24.84
CA THR A 231 11.79 -17.92 24.97
C THR A 231 11.88 -17.47 26.42
N ILE A 232 10.80 -17.60 27.19
CA ILE A 232 10.81 -17.32 28.64
C ILE A 232 11.76 -18.28 29.37
N PHE A 233 11.71 -19.56 29.03
CA PHE A 233 12.58 -20.58 29.62
C PHE A 233 14.07 -20.32 29.34
N VAL A 234 14.43 -20.03 28.09
CA VAL A 234 15.81 -19.69 27.69
C VAL A 234 16.25 -18.38 28.37
N SER A 235 15.37 -17.39 28.47
CA SER A 235 15.65 -16.15 29.21
C SER A 235 16.00 -16.41 30.67
N TYR A 236 15.26 -17.30 31.35
CA TYR A 236 15.56 -17.70 32.72
C TYR A 236 16.95 -18.33 32.84
N ILE A 237 17.31 -19.23 31.92
CA ILE A 237 18.63 -19.87 31.89
C ILE A 237 19.74 -18.83 31.71
N GLU A 238 19.59 -17.91 30.76
CA GLU A 238 20.61 -16.88 30.49
C GLU A 238 20.74 -15.89 31.65
N ILE A 239 19.64 -15.48 32.27
CA ILE A 239 19.67 -14.64 33.48
C ILE A 239 20.41 -15.34 34.62
N LYS A 240 20.13 -16.63 34.86
CA LYS A 240 20.84 -17.43 35.89
C LYS A 240 22.33 -17.50 35.58
N LYS A 241 22.71 -17.72 34.31
CA LYS A 241 24.11 -17.77 33.85
C LYS A 241 24.84 -16.44 34.07
N ILE A 242 24.18 -15.32 33.79
CA ILE A 242 24.69 -13.97 34.04
C ILE A 242 24.90 -13.74 35.54
N ARG A 243 23.94 -14.14 36.39
CA ARG A 243 24.04 -14.00 37.86
C ARG A 243 25.20 -14.81 38.44
N LEU A 244 25.48 -16.00 37.91
CA LEU A 244 26.55 -16.88 38.39
C LEU A 244 27.94 -16.45 37.93
N VAL A 245 28.09 -16.06 36.66
CA VAL A 245 29.40 -15.77 36.04
C VAL A 245 29.79 -14.29 36.15
N GLY A 246 28.81 -13.41 36.39
CA GLY A 246 28.98 -11.96 36.39
C GLY A 246 28.96 -11.36 34.97
N LEU A 247 28.42 -10.15 34.86
CA LEU A 247 28.14 -9.47 33.58
C LEU A 247 29.39 -9.32 32.70
N LYS A 248 30.51 -8.87 33.28
CA LYS A 248 31.76 -8.60 32.54
C LYS A 248 32.36 -9.88 31.92
N THR A 249 32.33 -10.99 32.65
CA THR A 249 32.90 -12.26 32.19
C THR A 249 31.97 -12.93 31.17
N TYR A 250 30.65 -12.78 31.36
CA TYR A 250 29.64 -13.30 30.43
C TYR A 250 29.82 -12.75 29.01
N PHE A 251 29.91 -11.43 28.86
CA PHE A 251 30.03 -10.77 27.55
C PHE A 251 31.43 -10.87 26.91
N LYS A 252 32.43 -11.46 27.57
CA LYS A 252 33.72 -11.77 26.90
C LYS A 252 33.62 -12.98 25.99
N ARG A 253 32.69 -13.90 26.24
CA ARG A 253 32.55 -15.14 25.46
C ARG A 253 31.66 -14.91 24.25
N PHE A 254 32.15 -15.28 23.06
CA PHE A 254 31.42 -15.15 21.80
C PHE A 254 30.04 -15.82 21.84
N TRP A 255 29.97 -17.07 22.30
CA TRP A 255 28.71 -17.83 22.37
C TRP A 255 27.64 -17.17 23.25
N ASN A 256 28.03 -16.53 24.34
CA ASN A 256 27.10 -15.81 25.20
C ASN A 256 26.56 -14.55 24.51
N LYS A 257 27.38 -13.85 23.71
CA LYS A 257 26.90 -12.73 22.89
C LYS A 257 25.88 -13.22 21.85
N LEU A 258 26.15 -14.37 21.21
CA LEU A 258 25.23 -14.97 20.25
C LEU A 258 23.91 -15.37 20.90
N SER A 259 23.94 -16.01 22.08
CA SER A 259 22.73 -16.35 22.85
C SER A 259 21.89 -15.11 23.18
N MET A 260 22.52 -14.02 23.62
CA MET A 260 21.81 -12.76 23.87
C MET A 260 21.23 -12.15 22.60
N LEU A 261 21.96 -12.20 21.48
CA LEU A 261 21.46 -11.72 20.20
C LEU A 261 20.21 -12.49 19.77
N MET A 262 20.24 -13.83 19.81
CA MET A 262 19.07 -14.65 19.50
C MET A 262 17.89 -14.34 20.43
N LEU A 263 18.15 -14.15 21.72
CA LEU A 263 17.10 -13.81 22.68
C LEU A 263 16.44 -12.45 22.35
N ILE A 264 17.25 -11.46 21.98
CA ILE A 264 16.75 -10.14 21.52
C ILE A 264 15.90 -10.33 20.25
N LEU A 265 16.37 -11.10 19.28
CA LEU A 265 15.62 -11.38 18.05
C LEU A 265 14.27 -12.04 18.35
N CYS A 266 14.24 -13.06 19.23
CA CYS A 266 12.98 -13.68 19.67
C CYS A 266 12.01 -12.65 20.28
N TYR A 267 12.46 -11.81 21.20
CA TYR A 267 11.60 -10.78 21.81
C TYR A 267 11.13 -9.73 20.80
N THR A 268 11.97 -9.34 19.84
CA THR A 268 11.55 -8.43 18.76
C THR A 268 10.49 -9.05 17.85
N SER A 269 10.66 -10.32 17.48
CA SER A 269 9.68 -11.11 16.73
C SER A 269 8.33 -11.16 17.45
N MET A 270 8.35 -11.41 18.76
CA MET A 270 7.14 -11.43 19.60
C MET A 270 6.42 -10.08 19.62
N ALA A 271 7.16 -8.99 19.81
CA ALA A 271 6.58 -7.64 19.83
C ALA A 271 5.91 -7.30 18.49
N ILE A 272 6.58 -7.61 17.37
CA ILE A 272 6.04 -7.39 16.02
C ILE A 272 4.76 -8.20 15.79
N PHE A 273 4.75 -9.48 16.21
CA PHE A 273 3.57 -10.33 16.08
C PHE A 273 2.36 -9.76 16.84
N ILE A 274 2.58 -9.27 18.06
CA ILE A 274 1.52 -8.65 18.88
C ILE A 274 1.01 -7.36 18.23
N GLU A 275 1.89 -6.49 17.76
CA GLU A 275 1.49 -5.23 17.09
C GLU A 275 0.72 -5.49 15.80
N ARG A 276 1.19 -6.43 14.98
CA ARG A 276 0.48 -6.90 13.79
C ARG A 276 -0.93 -7.39 14.13
N PHE A 277 -1.06 -8.26 15.13
CA PHE A 277 -2.36 -8.80 15.54
C PHE A 277 -3.31 -7.69 16.03
N ARG A 278 -2.80 -6.75 16.83
CA ARG A 278 -3.56 -5.58 17.31
C ARG A 278 -4.06 -4.73 16.14
N MET A 279 -3.21 -4.47 15.16
CA MET A 279 -3.51 -3.65 13.99
C MET A 279 -4.54 -4.28 13.07
N ILE A 280 -4.35 -5.54 12.69
CA ILE A 280 -5.32 -6.27 11.86
C ILE A 280 -6.69 -6.31 12.56
N THR A 281 -6.70 -6.59 13.87
CA THR A 281 -7.93 -6.60 14.66
C THR A 281 -8.59 -5.22 14.69
N HIS A 282 -7.82 -4.14 14.80
CA HIS A 282 -8.32 -2.78 14.77
C HIS A 282 -8.95 -2.44 13.41
N ILE A 283 -8.24 -2.69 12.31
CA ILE A 283 -8.70 -2.46 10.94
C ILE A 283 -10.02 -3.20 10.67
N ILE A 284 -10.10 -4.48 11.02
CA ILE A 284 -11.31 -5.29 10.80
C ILE A 284 -12.48 -4.78 11.65
N ARG A 285 -12.23 -4.38 12.90
CA ARG A 285 -13.28 -3.83 13.78
C ARG A 285 -13.79 -2.49 13.26
N GLN A 286 -12.89 -1.61 12.82
CA GLN A 286 -13.24 -0.33 12.24
C GLN A 286 -14.10 -0.52 10.99
N TYR A 287 -13.68 -1.40 10.07
CA TYR A 287 -14.48 -1.70 8.88
C TYR A 287 -15.89 -2.24 9.20
N ARG A 288 -16.02 -3.05 10.26
CA ARG A 288 -17.35 -3.52 10.73
C ARG A 288 -18.21 -2.39 11.31
N SER A 289 -17.59 -1.35 11.89
CA SER A 289 -18.26 -0.22 12.55
C SER A 289 -18.63 0.91 11.60
N ASP A 290 -17.70 1.33 10.74
CA ASP A 290 -17.81 2.52 9.87
C ASP A 290 -18.77 2.31 8.68
N GLY A 291 -19.32 1.10 8.54
CA GLY A 291 -20.12 0.70 7.39
C GLY A 291 -19.23 0.37 6.19
N LYS A 292 -19.76 -0.41 5.25
CA LYS A 292 -19.01 -1.00 4.13
C LYS A 292 -18.58 0.01 3.04
N ASP A 293 -18.57 1.31 3.34
CA ASP A 293 -18.41 2.40 2.37
C ASP A 293 -17.05 3.14 2.46
N SER A 294 -16.12 2.69 3.30
CA SER A 294 -14.75 3.23 3.38
C SER A 294 -13.72 2.32 2.70
N TYR A 295 -12.63 2.90 2.22
CA TYR A 295 -11.46 2.14 1.79
C TYR A 295 -10.71 1.59 3.01
N ILE A 296 -10.24 0.35 2.92
CA ILE A 296 -9.44 -0.28 3.99
C ILE A 296 -7.96 -0.24 3.63
N ASN A 297 -7.16 0.39 4.49
CA ASN A 297 -5.71 0.45 4.34
C ASN A 297 -5.00 -0.69 5.08
N PHE A 298 -4.35 -1.60 4.34
CA PHE A 298 -3.50 -2.66 4.90
C PHE A 298 -2.00 -2.35 4.88
N SER A 299 -1.59 -1.16 4.43
CA SER A 299 -0.18 -0.82 4.19
C SER A 299 0.71 -1.01 5.42
N LEU A 300 0.24 -0.61 6.59
CA LEU A 300 1.00 -0.72 7.84
C LEU A 300 1.08 -2.18 8.34
N ALA A 301 0.02 -2.98 8.14
CA ALA A 301 0.04 -4.41 8.46
C ALA A 301 1.03 -5.16 7.56
N ILE A 302 1.06 -4.82 6.26
CA ILE A 302 2.02 -5.37 5.29
C ILE A 302 3.46 -5.06 5.71
N LEU A 303 3.73 -3.83 6.19
CA LEU A 303 5.06 -3.45 6.66
C LEU A 303 5.54 -4.35 7.81
N TRP A 304 4.69 -4.60 8.81
CA TRP A 304 5.04 -5.48 9.92
C TRP A 304 5.34 -6.92 9.48
N ASP A 305 4.58 -7.45 8.52
CA ASP A 305 4.82 -8.78 7.97
C ASP A 305 6.13 -8.85 7.19
N CYS A 306 6.46 -7.81 6.41
CA CYS A 306 7.76 -7.71 5.75
C CYS A 306 8.91 -7.69 6.76
N ILE A 307 8.81 -6.90 7.82
CA ILE A 307 9.85 -6.84 8.88
C ILE A 307 9.98 -8.21 9.54
N LEU A 308 8.86 -8.87 9.87
CA LEU A 308 8.87 -10.20 10.47
C LEU A 308 9.53 -11.23 9.55
N PHE A 309 9.25 -11.19 8.25
CA PHE A 309 9.86 -12.06 7.24
C PHE A 309 11.39 -11.91 7.17
N TYR A 310 11.92 -10.71 7.41
CA TYR A 310 13.36 -10.49 7.47
C TYR A 310 14.00 -10.91 8.78
N ILE A 311 13.27 -10.88 9.91
CA ILE A 311 13.81 -11.21 11.23
C ILE A 311 13.82 -12.72 11.48
N LEU A 312 12.75 -13.43 11.11
CA LEU A 312 12.60 -14.87 11.39
C LEU A 312 13.71 -15.79 10.86
N PRO A 313 14.39 -15.50 9.73
CA PRO A 313 15.48 -16.35 9.24
C PRO A 313 16.80 -16.27 10.03
N PHE A 314 16.97 -15.28 10.92
CA PHE A 314 18.20 -15.07 11.70
C PHE A 314 18.08 -15.64 13.12
#